data_AF-A0A524EK46-F1
#
_entry.id   AF-A0A524EK46-F1
#
_cell.length_a   1.000
_cell.length_b   1.000
_cell.length_c   1.000
_cell.angle_alpha   90.00
_cell.angle_beta   90.00
_cell.angle_gamma   90.00
#
_symmetry.space_group_name_H-M   'P 1'
#
loop_
_entity.id
_entity.type
_entity.pdbx_description
1 polymer ?
#
loop_
_entity_poly.entity_id
_entity_poly.type
_entity_poly.pdbx_seq_one_letter_code
_entity_poly.pdbx_strand_id
1 'polypeptide(L)'
;MKNKSRLARFILLVGITLIVLSFAGPFVEPSYDTYFGINHGYYRGYAVKCVSDIDIHIISREAEPFSAYFMDYENGLSAFEDQSLKNATVMYEFINRTSTTAHISIPATGWYIVLITPASNESISFMTIEIKRPTPNQGPLASGVLLVAFGFLVYIDIKKLIANNLRR
;
A
#
# COMPACT_ATOMS: atom_id res chain seq x y z
N MET A 1 2.86 31.42 -31.24
CA MET A 1 2.01 30.22 -31.17
C MET A 1 2.76 28.91 -30.88
N LYS A 2 3.94 28.67 -31.49
CA LYS A 2 4.77 27.45 -31.28
C LYS A 2 5.09 27.17 -29.79
N ASN A 3 5.38 28.21 -29.00
CA ASN A 3 5.73 28.06 -27.58
C ASN A 3 4.55 27.64 -26.69
N LYS A 4 3.34 28.14 -26.96
CA LYS A 4 2.13 27.77 -26.20
C LYS A 4 1.75 26.30 -26.41
N SER A 5 1.91 25.78 -27.62
CA SER A 5 1.66 24.35 -27.92
C SER A 5 2.66 23.41 -27.25
N ARG A 6 3.94 23.81 -27.18
CA ARG A 6 4.97 23.08 -26.43
C ARG A 6 4.68 23.06 -24.93
N LEU A 7 4.24 24.20 -24.38
CA LEU A 7 3.86 24.31 -22.97
C LEU A 7 2.70 23.38 -22.61
N ALA A 8 1.62 23.36 -23.41
CA ALA A 8 0.48 22.48 -23.18
C ALA A 8 0.87 20.99 -23.15
N ARG A 9 1.71 20.57 -24.11
CA ARG A 9 2.23 19.18 -24.17
C ARG A 9 3.11 18.85 -22.98
N PHE A 10 3.95 19.78 -22.54
CA PHE A 10 4.81 19.60 -21.37
C PHE A 10 3.97 19.42 -20.09
N ILE A 11 2.98 20.29 -19.87
CA ILE A 11 2.07 20.21 -18.73
C ILE A 11 1.32 18.88 -18.71
N LEU A 12 0.79 18.45 -19.87
CA LEU A 12 0.11 17.15 -20.01
C LEU A 12 1.04 15.98 -19.68
N LEU A 13 2.28 16.00 -20.19
CA LEU A 13 3.28 14.97 -19.91
C LEU A 13 3.59 14.89 -18.42
N VAL A 14 3.87 16.03 -17.77
CA VAL A 14 4.13 16.07 -16.32
C VAL A 14 2.93 15.56 -15.51
N GLY A 15 1.70 15.96 -15.89
CA GLY A 15 0.48 15.50 -15.24
C GLY A 15 0.28 13.98 -15.36
N ILE A 16 0.45 13.42 -16.55
CA ILE A 16 0.39 11.97 -16.79
C ILE A 16 1.48 11.25 -15.99
N THR A 17 2.71 11.78 -15.98
CA THR A 17 3.82 11.20 -15.22
C THR A 17 3.50 11.16 -13.72
N LEU A 18 2.91 12.22 -13.14
CA LEU A 18 2.51 12.24 -11.73
C LEU A 18 1.38 11.24 -11.43
N ILE A 19 0.42 11.07 -12.35
CA ILE A 19 -0.62 10.04 -12.22
C ILE A 19 0.03 8.65 -12.24
N VAL A 20 0.89 8.35 -13.21
CA VAL A 20 1.60 7.06 -13.27
C VAL A 20 2.45 6.84 -12.01
N LEU A 21 3.17 7.86 -11.55
CA LEU A 21 3.96 7.80 -10.31
C LEU A 21 3.10 7.63 -9.06
N SER A 22 1.84 8.09 -9.07
CA SER A 22 0.91 7.85 -7.95
C SER A 22 0.57 6.37 -7.76
N PHE A 23 0.68 5.58 -8.83
CA PHE A 23 0.56 4.12 -8.80
C PHE A 23 1.92 3.42 -8.70
N ALA A 24 3.02 4.10 -9.01
CA ALA A 24 4.39 3.60 -8.83
C ALA A 24 4.88 3.64 -7.37
N GLY A 25 3.94 3.63 -6.40
CA GLY A 25 4.24 3.32 -5.00
C GLY A 25 4.81 1.89 -4.90
N PRO A 26 5.67 1.60 -3.92
CA PRO A 26 6.60 0.48 -3.99
C PRO A 26 5.85 -0.83 -4.12
N PHE A 27 6.42 -1.69 -4.96
CA PHE A 27 6.18 -3.12 -5.03
C PHE A 27 5.93 -3.68 -3.62
N VAL A 28 4.67 -3.93 -3.30
CA VAL A 28 4.29 -4.87 -2.27
C VAL A 28 3.78 -6.07 -3.02
N GLU A 29 4.72 -6.90 -3.46
CA GLU A 29 4.42 -8.31 -3.45
C GLU A 29 5.14 -8.85 -2.22
N PRO A 30 4.35 -9.08 -1.19
CA PRO A 30 4.27 -10.47 -0.85
C PRO A 30 2.83 -10.88 -0.53
N SER A 31 2.23 -11.60 -1.47
CA SER A 31 1.39 -12.71 -1.05
C SER A 31 2.32 -13.75 -0.44
N TYR A 32 2.24 -13.92 0.88
CA TYR A 32 2.93 -15.01 1.56
C TYR A 32 1.96 -16.18 1.65
N ASP A 33 2.19 -17.20 0.84
CA ASP A 33 1.61 -18.51 1.05
C ASP A 33 2.65 -19.34 1.79
N THR A 34 2.40 -19.63 3.06
CA THR A 34 3.34 -20.44 3.85
C THR A 34 2.73 -21.78 4.21
N TYR A 35 3.38 -22.83 3.73
CA TYR A 35 2.99 -24.24 3.88
C TYR A 35 3.55 -24.91 5.15
N PHE A 36 4.21 -24.13 6.02
CA PHE A 36 4.94 -24.66 7.17
C PHE A 36 4.28 -24.25 8.48
N GLY A 37 4.11 -25.25 9.36
CA GLY A 37 3.48 -25.10 10.66
C GLY A 37 4.11 -24.00 11.52
N ILE A 38 3.30 -23.14 12.14
CA ILE A 38 3.75 -22.26 13.23
C ILE A 38 3.37 -22.96 14.54
N ASN A 39 4.33 -23.18 15.43
CA ASN A 39 4.06 -23.76 16.75
C ASN A 39 3.42 -22.72 17.68
N HIS A 40 2.55 -23.18 18.58
CA HIS A 40 1.99 -22.30 19.62
C HIS A 40 3.11 -21.68 20.47
N GLY A 41 2.96 -20.39 20.79
CA GLY A 41 3.95 -19.62 21.54
C GLY A 41 5.14 -19.14 20.70
N TYR A 42 5.22 -19.50 19.41
CA TYR A 42 6.18 -18.94 18.48
C TYR A 42 5.51 -17.98 17.52
N TYR A 43 6.23 -16.92 17.16
CA TYR A 43 5.81 -15.96 16.16
C TYR A 43 6.45 -16.28 14.81
N ARG A 44 5.71 -16.04 13.74
CA ARG A 44 6.26 -15.84 12.40
C ARG A 44 6.14 -14.37 12.04
N GLY A 45 7.26 -13.77 11.65
CA GLY A 45 7.31 -12.37 11.24
C GLY A 45 7.36 -12.18 9.73
N TYR A 46 6.61 -11.20 9.25
CA TYR A 46 6.60 -10.75 7.86
C TYR A 46 6.95 -9.26 7.81
N ALA A 47 8.02 -8.91 7.10
CA ALA A 47 8.44 -7.52 6.94
C ALA A 47 7.76 -6.90 5.72
N VAL A 48 7.15 -5.73 5.91
CA VAL A 48 6.32 -5.04 4.92
C VAL A 48 6.76 -3.59 4.83
N LYS A 49 7.30 -3.17 3.68
CA LYS A 49 7.66 -1.77 3.45
C LYS A 49 6.43 -0.96 3.14
N CYS A 50 5.97 -0.04 4.00
CA CYS A 50 4.81 0.86 3.83
C CYS A 50 5.16 2.28 3.41
N VAL A 51 4.37 2.84 2.48
CA VAL A 51 4.49 4.25 2.02
C VAL A 51 3.17 5.02 2.15
N SER A 52 2.10 4.31 2.43
CA SER A 52 0.73 4.77 2.53
C SER A 52 -0.04 3.74 3.34
N ASP A 53 -1.28 4.07 3.68
CA ASP A 53 -2.26 3.12 4.22
C ASP A 53 -2.34 1.86 3.35
N ILE A 54 -2.65 0.73 4.00
CA ILE A 54 -2.67 -0.60 3.37
C ILE A 54 -3.96 -1.34 3.70
N ASP A 55 -4.39 -2.20 2.79
CA ASP A 55 -5.40 -3.19 3.07
C ASP A 55 -4.72 -4.54 3.30
N ILE A 56 -4.95 -5.12 4.47
CA ILE A 56 -4.49 -6.47 4.79
C ILE A 56 -5.63 -7.47 4.68
N HIS A 57 -5.30 -8.65 4.18
CA HIS A 57 -6.21 -9.77 4.10
C HIS A 57 -5.47 -11.04 4.54
N ILE A 58 -5.85 -11.59 5.68
CA ILE A 58 -5.21 -12.77 6.27
C ILE A 58 -6.26 -13.86 6.34
N ILE A 59 -5.99 -15.02 5.73
CA ILE A 59 -6.89 -16.18 5.74
C ILE A 59 -6.13 -17.41 6.21
N SER A 60 -6.68 -18.09 7.20
CA SER A 60 -6.31 -19.47 7.54
C SER A 60 -7.03 -20.43 6.60
N ARG A 61 -6.30 -21.30 5.89
CA ARG A 61 -6.91 -22.18 4.86
C ARG A 61 -7.81 -23.27 5.46
N GLU A 62 -7.46 -23.75 6.64
CA GLU A 62 -8.19 -24.81 7.35
C GLU A 62 -9.11 -24.27 8.45
N ALA A 63 -9.37 -22.96 8.45
CA ALA A 63 -10.13 -22.27 9.51
C ALA A 63 -9.53 -22.44 10.91
N GLU A 64 -8.22 -22.71 11.01
CA GLU A 64 -7.49 -22.72 12.26
C GLU A 64 -7.35 -21.28 12.79
N PRO A 65 -7.62 -21.01 14.08
CA PRO A 65 -7.63 -19.66 14.62
C PRO A 65 -6.21 -19.14 14.86
N PHE A 66 -5.94 -17.92 14.42
CA PHE A 66 -4.67 -17.21 14.58
C PHE A 66 -4.83 -15.90 15.35
N SER A 67 -3.70 -15.40 15.84
CA SER A 67 -3.55 -14.02 16.26
C SER A 67 -2.47 -13.33 15.42
N ALA A 68 -2.77 -12.11 14.96
CA ALA A 68 -1.86 -11.30 14.16
C ALA A 68 -1.65 -9.92 14.80
N TYR A 69 -0.42 -9.44 14.78
CA TYR A 69 0.01 -8.19 15.41
C TYR A 69 0.79 -7.36 14.40
N PHE A 70 0.34 -6.13 14.17
CA PHE A 70 0.98 -5.18 13.28
C PHE A 70 1.75 -4.15 14.10
N MET A 71 3.03 -3.98 13.79
CA MET A 71 3.96 -3.14 14.53
C MET A 71 4.88 -2.38 13.58
N ASP A 72 5.49 -1.30 14.08
CA ASP A 72 6.67 -0.75 13.42
C ASP A 72 7.82 -1.78 13.39
N TYR A 73 8.83 -1.50 12.58
CA TYR A 73 9.93 -2.43 12.38
C TYR A 73 10.70 -2.76 13.66
N GLU A 74 11.01 -1.76 14.49
CA GLU A 74 11.86 -1.94 15.68
C GLU A 74 11.12 -2.74 16.76
N ASN A 75 9.87 -2.38 17.06
CA ASN A 75 9.03 -3.11 18.02
C ASN A 75 8.76 -4.54 17.54
N GLY A 76 8.43 -4.71 16.26
CA GLY A 76 8.13 -6.03 15.71
C GLY A 76 9.36 -6.95 15.66
N LEU A 77 10.55 -6.40 15.41
CA LEU A 77 11.80 -7.16 15.41
C LEU A 77 12.17 -7.59 16.82
N SER A 78 12.13 -6.67 17.79
CA SER A 78 12.36 -6.99 19.20
C SER A 78 11.38 -8.05 19.71
N ALA A 79 10.08 -7.91 19.39
CA ALA A 79 9.07 -8.89 19.80
C ALA A 79 9.29 -10.28 19.18
N PHE A 80 9.76 -10.32 17.94
CA PHE A 80 10.10 -11.57 17.25
C PHE A 80 11.34 -12.22 17.87
N GLU A 81 12.40 -11.45 18.16
CA GLU A 81 13.63 -11.97 18.77
C GLU A 81 13.37 -12.48 20.20
N ASP A 82 12.61 -11.72 20.99
CA ASP A 82 12.26 -12.07 22.38
C ASP A 82 11.18 -13.16 22.48
N GLN A 83 10.54 -13.51 21.35
CA GLN A 83 9.33 -14.34 21.30
C GLN A 83 8.28 -13.89 22.32
N SER A 84 8.11 -12.57 22.46
CA SER A 84 7.24 -11.98 23.47
C SER A 84 6.73 -10.61 23.06
N LEU A 85 5.45 -10.35 23.32
CA LEU A 85 4.84 -9.04 23.12
C LEU A 85 4.89 -8.14 24.36
N LYS A 86 5.50 -8.59 25.47
CA LYS A 86 5.40 -7.91 26.78
C LYS A 86 5.85 -6.45 26.75
N ASN A 87 6.84 -6.12 25.93
CA ASN A 87 7.39 -4.77 25.80
C ASN A 87 7.12 -4.18 24.40
N ALA A 88 6.32 -4.84 23.58
CA ALA A 88 6.08 -4.44 22.21
C ALA A 88 4.92 -3.45 22.13
N THR A 89 5.10 -2.36 21.37
CA THR A 89 4.01 -1.44 21.08
C THR A 89 3.26 -1.90 19.83
N VAL A 90 2.13 -2.57 20.04
CA VAL A 90 1.28 -3.05 18.94
C VAL A 90 0.41 -1.91 18.41
N MET A 91 0.44 -1.71 17.08
CA MET A 91 -0.40 -0.70 16.42
C MET A 91 -1.81 -1.24 16.14
N TYR A 92 -1.88 -2.48 15.65
CA TYR A 92 -3.13 -3.18 15.37
C TYR A 92 -3.01 -4.64 15.77
N GLU A 93 -4.08 -5.18 16.35
CA GLU A 93 -4.15 -6.59 16.72
C GLU A 93 -5.43 -7.25 16.20
N PHE A 94 -5.29 -8.50 15.79
CA PHE A 94 -6.39 -9.37 15.37
C PHE A 94 -6.26 -10.66 16.14
N ILE A 95 -7.04 -10.83 17.20
CA ILE A 95 -6.93 -11.97 18.12
C ILE A 95 -7.98 -13.02 17.79
N ASN A 96 -7.57 -14.29 17.79
CA ASN A 96 -8.43 -15.47 17.64
C ASN A 96 -9.38 -15.37 16.42
N ARG A 97 -8.79 -15.12 15.24
CA ARG A 97 -9.49 -14.99 13.95
C ARG A 97 -9.14 -16.16 13.05
N THR A 98 -10.08 -16.57 12.20
CA THR A 98 -9.83 -17.53 11.10
C THR A 98 -9.64 -16.82 9.77
N SER A 99 -10.15 -15.58 9.66
CA SER A 99 -9.93 -14.66 8.56
C SER A 99 -10.02 -13.21 9.06
N THR A 100 -9.27 -12.31 8.46
CA THR A 100 -9.37 -10.87 8.72
C THR A 100 -9.15 -10.05 7.46
N THR A 101 -9.95 -8.98 7.31
CA THR A 101 -9.75 -7.93 6.31
C THR A 101 -9.78 -6.60 7.05
N ALA A 102 -8.74 -5.80 6.91
CA ALA A 102 -8.66 -4.51 7.59
C ALA A 102 -7.91 -3.47 6.77
N HIS A 103 -8.39 -2.24 6.85
CA HIS A 103 -7.68 -1.06 6.40
C HIS A 103 -6.80 -0.54 7.54
N ILE A 104 -5.49 -0.48 7.32
CA ILE A 104 -4.49 -0.06 8.29
C ILE A 104 -3.97 1.31 7.88
N SER A 105 -4.15 2.30 8.77
CA SER A 105 -3.57 3.62 8.55
C SER A 105 -2.10 3.63 8.96
N ILE A 106 -1.24 4.11 8.07
CA ILE A 106 0.20 4.08 8.24
C ILE A 106 0.69 5.49 8.62
N PRO A 107 1.20 5.68 9.86
CA PRO A 107 1.55 7.00 10.36
C PRO A 107 2.74 7.63 9.62
N ALA A 108 3.64 6.80 9.08
CA ALA A 108 4.80 7.26 8.32
C ALA A 108 5.25 6.22 7.29
N THR A 109 5.91 6.69 6.24
CA THR A 109 6.59 5.79 5.30
C THR A 109 7.74 5.07 6.03
N GLY A 110 7.80 3.74 5.95
CA GLY A 110 8.80 2.94 6.66
C GLY A 110 8.60 1.44 6.48
N TRP A 111 9.43 0.64 7.15
CA TRP A 111 9.18 -0.80 7.28
C TRP A 111 8.32 -1.08 8.51
N TYR A 112 7.47 -2.09 8.39
CA TYR A 112 6.57 -2.58 9.43
C TYR A 112 6.68 -4.09 9.50
N ILE A 113 6.31 -4.68 10.63
CA ILE A 113 6.32 -6.13 10.82
C ILE A 113 4.93 -6.61 11.21
N VAL A 114 4.50 -7.68 10.55
CA VAL A 114 3.32 -8.46 10.94
C VAL A 114 3.81 -9.73 11.63
N LEU A 115 3.52 -9.86 12.92
CA LEU A 115 3.75 -11.11 13.64
C LEU A 115 2.48 -11.93 13.69
N ILE A 116 2.60 -13.24 13.47
CA ILE A 116 1.49 -14.17 13.46
C ILE A 116 1.82 -15.37 14.34
N THR A 117 0.84 -15.81 15.12
CA THR A 117 0.94 -17.00 15.97
C THR A 117 -0.40 -17.75 16.03
N PRO A 118 -0.42 -19.07 16.28
CA PRO A 118 -1.65 -19.79 16.60
C PRO A 118 -2.36 -19.22 17.83
N ALA A 119 -3.69 -19.08 17.75
CA ALA A 119 -4.49 -18.70 18.91
C ALA A 119 -4.83 -19.89 19.81
N SER A 120 -4.86 -21.10 19.26
CA SER A 120 -4.98 -22.36 20.01
C SER A 120 -3.60 -22.93 20.36
N ASN A 121 -3.54 -23.85 21.32
CA ASN A 121 -2.34 -24.62 21.68
C ASN A 121 -1.88 -25.60 20.58
N GLU A 122 -2.50 -25.54 19.41
CA GLU A 122 -2.20 -26.39 18.27
C GLU A 122 -1.36 -25.62 17.26
N SER A 123 -0.57 -26.33 16.46
CA SER A 123 0.16 -25.72 15.36
C SER A 123 -0.81 -25.31 14.25
N ILE A 124 -0.70 -24.09 13.73
CA ILE A 124 -1.40 -23.74 12.48
C ILE A 124 -0.60 -24.31 11.34
N SER A 125 -1.24 -25.10 10.50
CA SER A 125 -0.64 -25.78 9.35
C SER A 125 -0.60 -24.90 8.10
N PHE A 126 -1.61 -24.02 7.90
CA PHE A 126 -1.75 -23.27 6.64
C PHE A 126 -2.27 -21.84 6.81
N MET A 127 -1.49 -20.87 6.32
CA MET A 127 -1.92 -19.47 6.26
C MET A 127 -1.54 -18.79 4.95
N THR A 128 -2.52 -18.10 4.36
CA THR A 128 -2.32 -17.15 3.28
C THR A 128 -2.40 -15.75 3.85
N ILE A 129 -1.36 -14.94 3.62
CA ILE A 129 -1.36 -13.52 3.95
C ILE A 129 -1.24 -12.76 2.64
N GLU A 130 -2.27 -11.99 2.34
CA GLU A 130 -2.32 -11.13 1.18
C GLU A 130 -2.27 -9.67 1.66
N ILE A 131 -1.17 -8.99 1.36
CA ILE A 131 -1.01 -7.57 1.66
C ILE A 131 -1.19 -6.83 0.36
N LYS A 132 -2.37 -6.24 0.15
CA LYS A 132 -2.66 -5.53 -1.10
C LYS A 132 -2.09 -4.11 -1.05
N ARG A 133 -1.53 -3.66 -2.18
CA ARG A 133 -1.24 -2.24 -2.44
C ARG A 133 -1.49 -1.83 -3.89
N PRO A 134 -1.59 -0.52 -4.17
CA PRO A 134 -1.97 0.57 -3.28
C PRO A 134 -3.19 1.32 -3.83
N THR A 135 -3.99 1.90 -2.94
CA THR A 135 -4.72 3.12 -3.31
C THR A 135 -3.69 4.15 -3.79
N PRO A 136 -3.88 4.79 -4.95
CA PRO A 136 -2.89 5.73 -5.48
C PRO A 136 -2.57 6.82 -4.46
N ASN A 137 -1.29 7.21 -4.38
CA ASN A 137 -0.90 8.29 -3.49
C ASN A 137 -1.68 9.56 -3.89
N GLN A 138 -2.55 10.01 -3.00
CA GLN A 138 -3.54 11.05 -3.29
C GLN A 138 -2.89 12.39 -3.64
N GLY A 139 -1.69 12.68 -3.10
CA GLY A 139 -0.97 13.93 -3.40
C GLY A 139 -0.53 14.03 -4.87
N PRO A 140 0.36 13.13 -5.35
CA PRO A 140 0.74 13.06 -6.76
C PRO A 140 -0.45 12.83 -7.70
N LEU A 141 -1.45 12.04 -7.28
CA LEU A 141 -2.65 11.82 -8.07
C LEU A 141 -3.43 13.12 -8.31
N ALA A 142 -3.79 13.84 -7.23
CA ALA A 142 -4.53 15.09 -7.32
C ALA A 142 -3.75 16.14 -8.13
N SER A 143 -2.45 16.26 -7.88
CA SER A 143 -1.55 17.16 -8.62
C SER A 143 -1.49 16.82 -10.11
N GLY A 144 -1.38 15.52 -10.42
CA GLY A 144 -1.34 15.02 -11.80
C GLY A 144 -2.64 15.26 -12.55
N VAL A 145 -3.79 14.97 -11.94
CA VAL A 145 -5.13 15.23 -12.51
C VAL A 145 -5.34 16.72 -12.79
N LEU A 146 -4.96 17.60 -11.85
CA LEU A 146 -5.06 19.04 -12.03
C LEU A 146 -4.20 19.55 -13.19
N LEU A 147 -2.96 19.06 -13.31
CA LEU A 147 -2.07 19.41 -14.41
C LEU A 147 -2.60 18.91 -15.75
N VAL A 148 -3.15 17.70 -15.82
CA VAL A 148 -3.78 17.20 -17.06
C VAL A 148 -4.96 18.08 -17.47
N ALA A 149 -5.85 18.40 -16.53
CA ALA A 149 -7.01 19.27 -16.78
C ALA A 149 -6.58 20.65 -17.28
N PHE A 150 -5.60 21.27 -16.61
CA PHE A 150 -5.06 22.57 -17.00
C PHE A 150 -4.39 22.52 -18.38
N GLY A 151 -3.56 21.51 -18.64
CA GLY A 151 -2.91 21.30 -19.94
C GLY A 151 -3.91 21.14 -21.08
N PHE A 152 -5.04 20.46 -20.82
CA PHE A 152 -6.12 20.29 -21.80
C PHE A 152 -6.84 21.60 -22.10
N LEU A 153 -7.13 22.42 -21.08
CA LEU A 153 -7.73 23.76 -21.26
C LEU A 153 -6.83 24.66 -22.12
N VAL A 154 -5.53 24.70 -21.82
CA VAL A 154 -4.55 25.46 -22.61
C VAL A 154 -4.49 24.95 -24.06
N TYR A 155 -4.58 23.63 -24.26
CA TYR A 155 -4.58 23.04 -25.61
C TYR A 155 -5.82 23.44 -26.43
N ILE A 156 -7.01 23.42 -25.82
CA ILE A 156 -8.26 23.85 -26.48
C ILE A 156 -8.19 25.32 -26.87
N ASP A 157 -7.72 26.18 -25.96
CA ASP A 157 -7.63 27.62 -26.21
C ASP A 157 -6.72 27.94 -27.40
N ILE A 158 -5.58 27.24 -27.51
CA ILE A 158 -4.70 27.33 -28.68
C ILE A 158 -5.39 26.89 -29.97
N LYS A 159 -6.16 25.80 -29.94
CA LYS A 159 -6.90 25.32 -31.12
C LYS A 159 -7.96 26.32 -31.56
N LYS A 160 -8.72 26.90 -30.63
CA LYS A 160 -9.71 27.95 -30.93
C LYS A 160 -9.05 29.16 -31.59
N LEU A 161 -7.89 29.59 -31.09
CA LEU A 161 -7.15 30.72 -31.64
C LEU A 161 -6.65 30.45 -33.08
N ILE A 162 -6.19 29.24 -33.37
CA ILE A 162 -5.78 28.83 -34.73
C ILE A 162 -6.98 28.84 -35.68
N ALA A 163 -8.10 28.25 -35.27
CA ALA A 163 -9.31 28.16 -36.09
C ALA A 163 -9.88 29.55 -36.44
N ASN A 164 -9.83 30.50 -35.51
CA ASN A 164 -10.30 31.86 -35.73
C ASN A 164 -9.39 32.65 -36.68
N ASN A 165 -8.07 32.42 -36.63
CA ASN A 165 -7.12 33.07 -37.54
C ASN A 165 -7.14 32.50 -38.97
N LEU A 166 -7.61 31.27 -39.18
CA LEU A 166 -7.78 30.67 -40.52
C LEU A 166 -9.08 31.11 -41.23
N ARG A 167 -10.01 31.76 -40.51
CA ARG A 167 -11.27 32.28 -41.06
C ARG A 167 -11.21 33.77 -41.41
N ARG A 168 -10.07 34.43 -41.15
CA ARG A 168 -9.79 35.81 -41.56
C ARG A 168 -8.83 35.79 -42.73
#